data_AF-A0A7J7DXC9-F1
#
_entry.id   AF-A0A7J7DXC9-F1
#
_cell.length_a   1.000
_cell.length_b   1.000
_cell.length_c   1.000
_cell.angle_alpha   90.00
_cell.angle_beta   90.00
_cell.angle_gamma   90.00
#
_symmetry.space_group_name_H-M   'P 1'
#
loop_
_entity.id
_entity.type
_entity.pdbx_description
1 polymer ?
#
loop_
_entity_poly.entity_id
_entity_poly.type
_entity_poly.pdbx_seq_one_letter_code
_entity_poly.pdbx_strand_id
1 'polypeptide(L)' 'MEDECTTPKHRIPAALVCPPPPKKKSMAAKKRDPPKNGYFQAPDLETIFAMHTSREAWA' A
#
# COMPACT_ATOMS: atom_id res chain seq x y z
N MET A 1 -42.67 -23.86 35.15
CA MET A 1 -41.31 -24.06 34.65
C MET A 1 -41.16 -23.11 33.47
N GLU A 2 -40.68 -21.92 33.76
CA GLU A 2 -40.38 -20.90 32.77
C GLU A 2 -38.85 -20.85 32.63
N ASP A 3 -38.36 -21.17 31.44
CA ASP A 3 -36.93 -21.17 31.14
C ASP A 3 -36.50 -19.69 31.00
N GLU A 4 -36.00 -19.11 32.09
CA GLU A 4 -35.53 -17.73 32.07
C GLU A 4 -34.23 -17.64 31.27
N CYS A 5 -34.25 -16.86 30.20
CA CYS A 5 -33.13 -16.70 29.28
C CYS A 5 -31.90 -16.14 30.01
N THR A 6 -30.87 -16.98 30.17
CA THR A 6 -29.60 -16.66 30.85
C THR A 6 -28.61 -15.88 29.99
N THR A 7 -29.00 -15.40 28.80
CA THR A 7 -28.08 -14.66 27.92
C THR A 7 -27.70 -13.31 28.53
N PRO A 8 -26.40 -13.04 28.78
CA PRO A 8 -25.96 -11.74 29.27
C PRO A 8 -26.32 -10.65 28.26
N LYS A 9 -27.08 -9.65 28.71
CA LYS A 9 -27.47 -8.49 27.90
C LYS A 9 -26.30 -7.53 27.75
N HIS A 10 -25.27 -7.92 26.99
CA HIS A 10 -24.20 -7.00 26.62
C HIS A 10 -24.66 -6.13 25.43
N ARG A 11 -24.82 -4.83 25.68
CA ARG A 11 -25.09 -3.85 24.62
C ARG A 11 -23.77 -3.42 23.99
N ILE A 12 -23.65 -3.58 22.67
CA ILE A 12 -22.60 -2.95 21.88
C ILE A 12 -22.81 -1.43 22.00
N PRO A 13 -21.80 -0.64 22.39
CA PRO A 13 -21.91 0.81 22.39
C PRO A 13 -22.34 1.31 21.01
N ALA A 14 -23.25 2.28 20.98
CA ALA A 14 -23.62 2.93 19.73
C ALA A 14 -22.37 3.47 19.04
N ALA A 15 -22.33 3.37 17.70
CA ALA A 15 -21.21 3.84 16.92
C ALA A 15 -20.90 5.31 17.26
N LEU A 16 -19.70 5.55 17.79
CA LEU A 16 -19.23 6.90 18.06
C LEU A 16 -18.95 7.58 16.72
N VAL A 17 -19.38 8.84 16.58
CA VAL A 17 -19.03 9.66 15.42
C VAL A 17 -17.51 9.85 15.43
N CYS A 18 -16.84 9.35 14.39
CA CYS A 18 -15.40 9.55 14.24
C CYS A 18 -15.09 11.05 14.19
N PRO A 19 -14.02 11.52 14.85
CA PRO A 19 -13.58 12.89 14.68
C PRO A 19 -13.24 13.14 13.19
N PRO A 20 -13.35 14.39 12.71
CA PRO A 20 -12.98 14.72 11.35
C PRO A 20 -11.51 14.35 11.07
N PRO A 21 -11.18 13.92 9.85
CA PRO A 21 -9.82 13.50 9.50
C PRO A 21 -8.84 14.67 9.66
N PRO A 22 -7.58 14.39 10.02
CA PRO A 22 -6.55 15.41 10.10
C PRO A 22 -6.36 16.10 8.75
N LYS A 23 -6.24 17.43 8.77
CA LYS A 23 -6.03 18.22 7.55
C LYS A 23 -4.67 17.88 6.94
N LYS A 24 -4.65 17.58 5.65
CA LYS A 24 -3.40 17.43 4.88
C LYS A 24 -2.64 18.74 4.92
N LYS A 25 -1.35 18.70 5.27
CA LYS A 25 -0.48 19.87 5.21
C LYS A 25 -0.38 20.35 3.75
N SER A 26 -0.44 21.65 3.51
CA SER A 26 -0.15 22.20 2.19
C SER A 26 1.32 21.92 1.87
N MET A 27 1.56 20.98 0.96
CA MET A 27 2.86 20.93 0.30
C MET A 27 2.88 22.11 -0.66
N ALA A 28 3.45 23.23 -0.23
CA ALA A 28 3.90 24.23 -1.20
C ALA A 28 4.84 23.47 -2.14
N ALA A 29 4.40 23.22 -3.37
CA ALA A 29 5.15 22.51 -4.38
C ALA A 29 6.33 23.39 -4.82
N LYS A 30 7.34 23.53 -3.94
CA LYS A 30 8.64 24.03 -4.35
C LYS A 30 9.16 22.98 -5.32
N LYS A 31 9.44 23.41 -6.55
CA LYS A 31 10.14 22.57 -7.53
C LYS A 31 11.40 22.05 -6.82
N ARG A 32 11.42 20.74 -6.56
CA ARG A 32 12.54 20.08 -5.91
C ARG A 32 13.62 19.93 -6.97
N ASP A 33 14.84 20.30 -6.63
CA ASP A 33 15.99 20.03 -7.50
C ASP A 33 16.14 18.52 -7.74
N PRO A 34 16.69 18.10 -8.89
CA PRO A 34 17.02 16.71 -9.14
C PRO A 34 17.85 16.08 -7.99
N PRO A 35 17.76 14.76 -7.76
CA PRO A 35 18.59 14.08 -6.78
C PRO A 35 20.09 14.31 -7.06
N LYS A 36 20.89 14.43 -5.99
CA LYS A 36 22.33 14.74 -6.08
C LYS A 36 23.12 13.75 -6.95
N ASN A 37 22.69 12.50 -7.01
CA ASN A 37 23.38 11.43 -7.74
C ASN A 37 22.65 11.06 -9.04
N GLY A 38 21.78 11.94 -9.54
CA GLY A 38 20.90 11.64 -10.67
C GLY A 38 19.75 10.72 -10.27
N TYR A 39 18.89 10.45 -11.25
CA TYR A 39 17.82 9.48 -11.12
C TYR A 39 18.36 8.07 -11.35
N PHE A 40 17.53 7.07 -11.07
CA PHE A 40 17.82 5.69 -11.44
C PHE A 40 18.13 5.61 -12.94
N GLN A 41 19.30 5.07 -13.28
CA GLN A 41 19.69 4.75 -14.64
C GLN A 41 19.40 3.27 -14.86
N ALA A 42 18.32 2.97 -15.57
CA ALA A 42 18.01 1.58 -15.92
C ALA A 42 19.12 1.03 -16.83
N PRO A 43 19.55 -0.23 -16.62
CA PRO A 43 20.42 -0.90 -17.57
C PRO A 43 19.72 -1.04 -18.91
N ASP A 44 20.51 -1.12 -19.97
CA ASP A 44 19.99 -1.27 -21.33
C ASP A 44 19.22 -2.58 -21.51
N LEU A 45 18.11 -2.54 -22.24
CA LEU A 45 17.21 -3.68 -22.39
C LEU A 45 17.90 -4.84 -23.12
N GLU A 46 18.74 -4.54 -24.12
CA GLU A 46 19.49 -5.58 -24.83
C GLU A 46 20.47 -6.29 -23.90
N THR A 47 21.01 -5.60 -22.90
CA THR A 47 21.87 -6.22 -21.86
C THR A 47 21.06 -7.19 -20.99
N ILE A 48 19.80 -6.88 -20.69
CA ILE A 48 18.92 -7.74 -19.89
C ILE A 48 18.57 -9.01 -20.67
N PHE A 49 18.27 -8.90 -21.96
CA PHE A 49 17.84 -10.03 -22.79
C PHE A 49 19.01 -10.87 -23.35
N ALA A 50 20.18 -10.27 -23.61
CA ALA A 50 21.33 -10.98 -24.14
C ALA A 50 21.90 -12.05 -23.19
N MET A 51 21.72 -11.87 -21.87
CA MET A 51 22.16 -12.86 -20.86
C MET A 51 21.26 -14.10 -20.81
N HIS A 52 20.02 -14.00 -21.30
CA HIS A 52 19.08 -15.11 -21.39
C HIS A 52 19.03 -15.65 -22.82
N THR A 53 20.13 -16.24 -23.29
CA THR A 53 20.02 -17.27 -24.33
C THR A 53 19.43 -18.52 -23.68
N SER A 54 18.11 -18.55 -23.45
CA SER A 54 17.47 -19.75 -22.91
C SER A 54 17.63 -20.85 -23.95
N ARG A 55 18.59 -21.74 -23.72
CA ARG A 55 18.69 -22.99 -24.44
C ARG A 55 17.56 -23.88 -23.95
N GLU A 56 16.41 -23.77 -24.57
CA GLU A 56 15.44 -24.85 -24.61
C GLU A 56 15.03 -25.05 -26.06
N ALA A 57 15.73 -25.97 -26.71
CA ALA A 57 15.15 -26.70 -27.82
C ALA A 57 14.29 -27.80 -27.19
N TRP A 58 12.98 -27.60 -27.14
CA TRP A 58 12.06 -28.71 -26.88
C TRP A 58 11.86 -29.50 -28.17
N ALA A 59 12.03 -30.82 -28.03
CA ALA A 59 11.71 -31.84 -29.03
C ALA A 59 10.25 -32.27 -28.92
#